data_AF-A0A6B1FZJ5-F1
#
_entry.id   AF-A0A6B1FZJ5-F1
#
_cell.length_a   1.000
_cell.length_b   1.000
_cell.length_c   1.000
_cell.angle_alpha   90.00
_cell.angle_beta   90.00
_cell.angle_gamma   90.00
#
_symmetry.space_group_name_H-M   'P 1'
#
loop_
_entity.id
_entity.type
_entity.pdbx_description
1 polymer ?
#
loop_
_entity_poly.entity_id
_entity_poly.type
_entity_poly.pdbx_seq_one_letter_code
_entity_poly.pdbx_strand_id
1 'polypeptide(L)'
;MAGPGMELVGEEEIEEVLQVLRAGYLYRYGVTTPDGVDPRFQGKVYQLEQEIAALSQVKYAVAVNSGTSALLAAMAALGIGP
;
A
#
# COMPACT_ATOMS: atom_id res chain seq x y z
N MET A 1 17.47 -1.35 12.48
CA MET A 1 17.41 -2.81 12.66
C MET A 1 16.09 -3.25 12.05
N ALA A 2 16.08 -4.29 11.23
CA ALA A 2 14.83 -4.74 10.68
C ALA A 2 13.95 -5.35 11.78
N GLY A 3 12.65 -5.10 11.72
CA GLY A 3 11.71 -5.55 12.75
C GLY A 3 11.51 -7.07 12.75
N PRO A 4 10.82 -7.61 13.77
CA PRO A 4 10.62 -9.05 13.93
C PRO A 4 9.91 -9.72 12.74
N GLY A 5 9.17 -8.95 11.93
CA GLY A 5 8.51 -9.45 10.73
C GLY A 5 9.46 -10.02 9.67
N MET A 6 10.74 -9.65 9.65
CA MET A 6 11.69 -10.25 8.69
C MET A 6 11.93 -11.74 8.93
N GLU A 7 11.84 -12.19 10.18
CA GLU A 7 12.01 -13.61 10.53
C GLU A 7 10.83 -14.48 10.06
N LEU A 8 9.73 -13.84 9.66
CA LEU A 8 8.50 -14.48 9.21
C LEU A 8 8.36 -14.52 7.69
N VAL A 9 9.26 -13.88 6.94
CA VAL A 9 9.19 -13.82 5.47
C VAL A 9 9.35 -15.22 4.88
N GLY A 10 8.32 -15.67 4.16
CA GLY A 10 8.21 -16.99 3.54
C GLY A 10 7.82 -16.92 2.06
N GLU A 11 7.20 -18.00 1.57
CA GLU A 11 6.77 -18.10 0.17
C GLU A 11 5.61 -17.13 -0.12
N GLU A 12 4.79 -16.86 0.89
CA GLU A 12 3.66 -15.94 0.82
C GLU A 12 4.11 -14.52 0.43
N GLU A 13 5.11 -13.96 1.11
CA GLU A 13 5.65 -12.64 0.77
C GLU A 13 6.34 -12.62 -0.60
N ILE A 14 7.04 -13.70 -0.96
CA ILE A 14 7.72 -13.81 -2.27
C ILE A 14 6.69 -13.81 -3.39
N GLU A 15 5.62 -14.59 -3.26
CA GLU A 15 4.57 -14.69 -4.26
C GLU A 15 3.86 -13.34 -4.47
N GLU A 16 3.54 -12.64 -3.39
CA GLU A 16 2.93 -11.30 -3.43
C GLU A 16 3.78 -10.29 -4.21
N VAL A 17 5.10 -10.30 -4.00
CA VAL A 17 6.03 -9.46 -4.76
C VAL A 17 6.09 -9.90 -6.23
N LEU A 18 6.20 -11.20 -6.50
CA LEU A 18 6.28 -11.73 -7.86
C LEU A 18 5.02 -11.47 -8.68
N GLN A 19 3.83 -11.49 -8.07
CA GLN A 19 2.57 -11.16 -8.75
C GLN A 19 2.60 -9.74 -9.32
N VAL A 20 3.08 -8.76 -8.54
CA VAL A 20 3.22 -7.36 -9.00
C VAL A 20 4.24 -7.24 -10.13
N LEU A 21 5.40 -7.89 -9.97
CA LEU A 21 6.46 -7.87 -10.98
C LEU A 21 6.01 -8.50 -12.30
N ARG A 22 5.31 -9.64 -12.25
CA ARG A 22 4.78 -10.34 -13.45
C ARG A 22 3.66 -9.55 -14.11
N ALA A 23 2.83 -8.85 -13.34
CA ALA A 23 1.76 -8.01 -13.86
C ALA A 23 2.27 -6.76 -14.61
N GLY A 24 3.45 -6.26 -14.23
CA GLY A 24 4.09 -5.09 -14.86
C GLY A 24 3.52 -3.74 -14.39
N TYR A 25 2.61 -3.73 -13.41
CA TYR A 25 2.03 -2.51 -12.83
C TYR A 25 2.66 -2.23 -11.45
N LEU A 26 3.78 -1.52 -11.46
CA LEU A 26 4.55 -1.24 -10.24
C LEU A 26 4.05 0.00 -9.48
N TYR A 27 3.21 0.82 -10.12
CA TYR A 27 2.66 2.02 -9.50
C TYR A 27 1.33 1.73 -8.81
N ARG A 28 1.05 2.44 -7.72
CA ARG A 28 -0.13 2.21 -6.87
C ARG A 28 -1.47 2.63 -7.47
N TYR A 29 -1.44 3.39 -8.56
CA TYR A 29 -2.63 3.81 -9.28
C TYR A 29 -2.68 3.10 -10.63
N GLY A 30 -3.80 2.42 -10.89
CA GLY A 30 -4.03 1.71 -12.13
C GLY A 30 -4.14 2.66 -13.32
N VAL A 31 -3.91 2.11 -14.52
CA VAL A 31 -4.16 2.83 -15.77
C VAL A 31 -5.61 2.58 -16.17
N THR A 32 -6.35 3.67 -16.39
CA THR A 32 -7.69 3.60 -16.99
C THR A 32 -7.56 3.39 -18.49
N THR A 33 -8.13 2.29 -18.98
CA THR A 33 -8.35 1.99 -20.39
C THR A 33 -9.79 2.40 -20.77
N PRO A 34 -10.14 2.45 -22.06
CA PRO A 34 -11.52 2.70 -22.49
C PRO A 34 -12.55 1.74 -21.87
N ASP A 35 -12.12 0.52 -21.51
CA ASP A 35 -12.96 -0.55 -20.98
C ASP A 35 -12.93 -0.64 -19.44
N GLY A 36 -12.24 0.29 -18.75
CA GLY A 36 -12.14 0.32 -17.28
C GLY A 36 -10.70 0.29 -16.77
N VAL A 37 -10.46 -0.35 -15.62
CA VAL A 37 -9.08 -0.52 -15.10
C VAL A 37 -8.45 -1.73 -15.79
N ASP A 38 -7.21 -1.61 -16.26
CA ASP A 38 -6.50 -2.75 -16.85
C ASP A 38 -6.49 -3.94 -15.88
N PRO A 39 -6.96 -5.14 -16.28
CA PRO A 39 -7.11 -6.28 -15.39
C PRO A 39 -5.80 -6.82 -14.82
N ARG A 40 -4.65 -6.44 -15.38
CA ARG A 40 -3.34 -6.79 -14.83
C ARG A 40 -3.02 -5.99 -13.57
N PHE A 41 -3.63 -4.83 -13.36
CA PHE A 41 -3.40 -4.00 -12.18
C PHE A 41 -3.88 -4.72 -10.91
N GLN A 42 -2.92 -5.15 -10.09
CA GLN A 42 -3.20 -5.92 -8.87
C GLN A 42 -3.73 -5.06 -7.71
N GLY A 43 -3.52 -3.75 -7.72
CA GLY A 43 -4.04 -2.86 -6.66
C GLY A 43 -3.58 -3.19 -5.23
N LYS A 44 -2.41 -3.84 -5.06
CA LYS A 44 -1.94 -4.34 -3.74
C LYS A 44 -1.89 -3.25 -2.65
N VAL A 45 -1.53 -2.01 -3.00
CA VAL A 45 -1.54 -0.89 -2.04
C VAL A 45 -2.96 -0.54 -1.58
N TYR A 46 -3.94 -0.56 -2.49
CA TYR A 46 -5.34 -0.32 -2.15
C TYR A 46 -5.89 -1.45 -1.27
N GLN A 47 -5.56 -2.70 -1.57
CA GLN A 47 -5.94 -3.85 -0.74
C GLN A 47 -5.37 -3.71 0.69
N LEU A 48 -4.09 -3.39 0.81
CA LEU A 48 -3.43 -3.13 2.11
C LEU A 48 -4.14 -2.01 2.89
N GLU A 49 -4.52 -0.91 2.25
CA GLU A 49 -5.25 0.18 2.90
C GLU A 49 -6.60 -0.28 3.46
N GLN A 50 -7.34 -1.08 2.69
CA GLN A 50 -8.62 -1.63 3.13
C GLN A 50 -8.46 -2.60 4.31
N GLU A 51 -7.46 -3.49 4.25
CA GLU A 51 -7.16 -4.44 5.32
C GLU A 51 -6.70 -3.75 6.60
N ILE A 52 -5.83 -2.74 6.49
CA ILE A 52 -5.35 -1.97 7.65
C ILE A 52 -6.46 -1.14 8.28
N ALA A 53 -7.33 -0.54 7.45
CA ALA A 53 -8.50 0.19 7.96
C ALA A 53 -9.42 -0.74 8.74
N ALA A 54 -9.69 -1.95 8.23
CA ALA A 54 -10.49 -2.97 8.90
C ALA A 54 -9.84 -3.47 10.20
N LEU A 55 -8.56 -3.84 10.16
CA LEU A 55 -7.79 -4.32 11.31
C LEU A 55 -7.74 -3.27 12.43
N SER A 56 -7.57 -2.00 12.06
CA SER A 56 -7.45 -0.88 13.01
C SER A 56 -8.80 -0.30 13.43
N GLN A 57 -9.91 -0.81 12.89
CA GLN A 57 -11.27 -0.32 13.14
C GLN A 57 -11.46 1.18 12.85
N VAL A 58 -10.82 1.67 11.79
CA VAL A 58 -10.94 3.06 11.32
C VAL A 58 -11.65 3.11 9.97
N LYS A 59 -12.22 4.27 9.65
CA LYS A 59 -12.97 4.45 8.40
C LYS A 59 -12.07 4.46 7.15
N TYR A 60 -10.84 4.96 7.29
CA TYR A 60 -9.91 5.15 6.18
C TYR A 60 -8.47 4.89 6.64
N ALA A 61 -7.64 4.34 5.76
CA ALA A 61 -6.19 4.27 5.91
C ALA A 61 -5.52 4.70 4.60
N VAL A 62 -4.33 5.30 4.71
CA VAL A 62 -3.53 5.71 3.55
C VAL A 62 -2.09 5.24 3.74
N ALA A 63 -1.62 4.36 2.86
CA ALA A 63 -0.26 3.87 2.83
C ALA A 63 0.67 4.95 2.26
N VAL A 64 1.83 5.11 2.89
CA VAL A 64 2.89 6.05 2.50
C VAL A 64 4.25 5.38 2.56
N ASN A 65 5.29 6.02 2.02
CA ASN A 65 6.62 5.44 1.86
C ASN A 65 7.40 5.22 3.17
N SER A 66 7.03 5.88 4.28
CA SER A 66 7.70 5.73 5.58
C SER A 66 6.84 6.23 6.74
N GLY A 67 7.18 5.83 7.96
CA GLY A 67 6.56 6.36 9.18
C GLY A 67 6.75 7.86 9.36
N THR A 68 7.93 8.41 9.00
CA THR A 68 8.17 9.86 9.04
C THR A 68 7.20 10.59 8.10
N SER A 69 7.01 10.10 6.88
CA SER A 69 6.05 10.68 5.94
C SER A 69 4.61 10.54 6.41
N ALA A 70 4.27 9.47 7.15
CA ALA A 70 2.94 9.31 7.76
C ALA A 70 2.67 10.41 8.80
N LEU A 71 3.64 10.69 9.68
CA LEU A 71 3.53 11.76 10.67
C LEU A 71 3.45 13.14 10.02
N LEU A 72 4.29 13.40 9.01
CA LEU A 72 4.27 14.67 8.27
C LEU A 72 2.93 14.89 7.56
N ALA A 73 2.41 13.85 6.88
CA ALA A 73 1.11 13.92 6.21
C ALA A 73 -0.04 14.15 7.21
N ALA A 74 0.00 13.47 8.37
CA ALA A 74 -1.01 13.65 9.41
C ALA A 74 -0.98 15.08 10.00
N MET A 75 0.21 15.61 10.29
CA MET A 75 0.36 16.99 10.78
C MET A 75 -0.12 18.00 9.74
N ALA A 76 0.28 17.84 8.48
CA ALA A 76 -0.17 18.71 7.39
C ALA A 76 -1.70 18.69 7.21
N ALA A 77 -2.33 17.50 7.28
CA ALA A 77 -3.78 17.36 7.19
C ALA A 77 -4.54 18.03 8.35
N LEU A 78 -3.91 18.17 9.52
CA LEU A 78 -4.42 18.88 10.68
C LEU A 78 -4.08 20.39 10.68
N GLY A 79 -3.35 20.89 9.67
CA GLY A 79 -2.89 22.27 9.62
C GLY A 79 -1.79 22.58 10.64
N ILE A 80 -1.01 21.58 11.04
CA ILE A 80 0.09 21.71 12.00
C ILE A 80 1.42 21.76 11.24
N GLY A 81 2.13 22.86 11.38
CA GLY A 81 3.37 23.15 10.64
C GLY A 81 3.33 24.56 10.04
N PRO A 82 4.39 24.98 9.34
CA PRO A 82 4.36 26.18 8.50
C PRO A 82 3.39 26.05 7.33
#